data_AF-A0A954LDL5-F1
#
_entry.id   AF-A0A954LDL5-F1
#
_cell.length_a   1.000
_cell.length_b   1.000
_cell.length_c   1.000
_cell.angle_alpha   90.00
_cell.angle_beta   90.00
_cell.angle_gamma   90.00
#
_symmetry.space_group_name_H-M   'P 1'
#
loop_
_entity.id
_entity.type
_entity.pdbx_description
1 polymer ?
#
loop_
_entity_poly.entity_id
_entity_poly.type
_entity_poly.pdbx_seq_one_letter_code
_entity_poly.pdbx_strand_id
1 'polypeptide(L)'
;ERSVPVRSTRAVLLSSFSCGVAIAAGTLVRPGWLPWCLPAVVLLMWATRRTSVALKGGNRAVLLVSLLAFLIGFVAVMSPWVIRNRQVSGHWVLTSLWSGPSLYDGLNAQATGASDMTFIDEEKRFEQLSEFEANRWYSEQAVAFARQNPGRSLELAMIKAARFLSLTPNADSFSNQFVNLACLVFYLPFFAMAVWGLWVTRGNFFLILILAGPLVQFLLVHMVFVGSIRYRLPVEFPLSILAARGVLAILQRVRVDRQSLTMS
;
A
#
# COMPACT_ATOMS: atom_id res chain seq x y z
N GLU A 1 -33.27 -0.56 -9.67
CA GLU A 1 -32.01 0.19 -9.50
C GLU A 1 -32.24 1.33 -8.52
N ARG A 2 -31.50 1.42 -7.40
CA ARG A 2 -31.57 2.60 -6.52
C ARG A 2 -30.75 3.71 -7.17
N SER A 3 -31.38 4.83 -7.49
CA SER A 3 -30.70 6.02 -8.02
C SER A 3 -29.58 6.43 -7.05
N VAL A 4 -28.33 6.37 -7.53
CA VAL A 4 -27.19 6.81 -6.73
C VAL A 4 -27.35 8.32 -6.48
N PRO A 5 -27.38 8.79 -5.23
CA PRO A 5 -27.65 10.19 -4.94
C PRO A 5 -26.55 11.07 -5.55
N VAL A 6 -26.98 12.08 -6.29
CA VAL A 6 -26.07 12.98 -6.97
C VAL A 6 -25.41 13.91 -5.95
N ARG A 7 -24.07 13.94 -5.92
CA ARG A 7 -23.31 14.77 -4.96
C ARG A 7 -23.25 16.22 -5.41
N SER A 8 -23.29 17.14 -4.44
CA SER A 8 -23.05 18.57 -4.68
C SER A 8 -21.56 18.85 -4.96
N THR A 9 -21.27 19.90 -5.73
CA THR A 9 -19.89 20.32 -6.04
C THR A 9 -19.06 20.53 -4.78
N ARG A 10 -19.60 21.21 -3.77
CA ARG A 10 -18.91 21.48 -2.50
C ARG A 10 -18.47 20.20 -1.79
N ALA A 11 -19.34 19.19 -1.75
CA ALA A 11 -19.03 17.91 -1.11
C ALA A 11 -17.88 17.19 -1.83
N VAL A 12 -17.82 17.26 -3.16
CA VAL A 12 -16.74 16.66 -3.94
C VAL A 12 -15.42 17.39 -3.74
N LEU A 13 -15.41 18.72 -3.72
CA LEU A 13 -14.19 19.49 -3.45
C LEU A 13 -13.63 19.21 -2.05
N LEU A 14 -14.49 19.20 -1.03
CA LEU A 14 -14.07 18.87 0.34
C LEU A 14 -13.53 17.44 0.44
N SER A 15 -14.18 16.49 -0.23
CA SER A 15 -13.71 15.09 -0.29
C SER A 15 -12.35 15.00 -1.00
N SER A 16 -12.14 15.78 -2.06
CA SER A 16 -10.89 15.78 -2.83
C SER A 16 -9.72 16.32 -2.01
N PHE A 17 -9.93 17.46 -1.34
CA PHE A 17 -8.96 18.03 -0.41
C PHE A 17 -8.63 17.05 0.72
N SER A 18 -9.65 16.48 1.36
CA SER A 18 -9.48 15.51 2.46
C SER A 18 -8.75 14.25 2.01
N CYS A 19 -8.97 13.80 0.76
CA CYS A 19 -8.26 12.69 0.17
C CYS A 19 -6.77 13.00 -0.03
N GLY A 20 -6.44 14.22 -0.50
CA GLY A 20 -5.05 14.69 -0.61
C GLY A 20 -4.34 14.73 0.75
N VAL A 21 -5.01 15.27 1.77
CA VAL A 21 -4.53 15.28 3.15
C VAL A 21 -4.28 13.86 3.66
N ALA A 22 -5.23 12.94 3.47
CA ALA A 22 -5.12 11.56 3.96
C ALA A 22 -3.97 10.79 3.30
N ILE A 23 -3.76 10.95 1.99
CA ILE A 23 -2.66 10.27 1.29
C ILE A 23 -1.31 10.87 1.68
N ALA A 24 -1.21 12.19 1.85
CA ALA A 24 0.00 12.81 2.35
C ALA A 24 0.33 12.34 3.78
N ALA A 25 -0.64 12.35 4.68
CA ALA A 25 -0.47 11.83 6.04
C ALA A 25 -0.03 10.36 6.04
N GLY A 26 -0.67 9.52 5.22
CA GLY A 26 -0.27 8.12 5.03
C GLY A 26 1.16 7.97 4.49
N THR A 27 1.57 8.85 3.58
CA THR A 27 2.94 8.90 3.01
C THR A 27 3.98 9.29 4.05
N LEU A 28 3.67 10.24 4.93
CA LEU A 28 4.54 10.64 6.04
C LEU A 28 4.71 9.52 7.09
N VAL A 29 3.64 8.76 7.36
CA VAL A 29 3.73 7.58 8.23
C VAL A 29 4.50 6.45 7.56
N ARG A 30 4.25 6.23 6.26
CA ARG A 30 4.92 5.16 5.51
C ARG A 30 5.03 5.54 4.03
N PRO A 31 6.25 5.77 3.51
CA PRO A 31 6.50 6.23 2.14
C PRO A 31 5.84 5.39 1.04
N GLY A 32 5.64 4.10 1.30
CA GLY A 32 4.96 3.17 0.38
C GLY A 32 3.50 3.52 0.06
N TRP A 33 2.89 4.49 0.75
CA TRP A 33 1.58 5.03 0.40
C TRP A 33 1.60 6.04 -0.75
N LEU A 34 2.75 6.63 -1.10
CA LEU A 34 2.84 7.64 -2.16
C LEU A 34 2.22 7.21 -3.51
N PRO A 35 2.39 5.96 -3.99
CA PRO A 35 1.76 5.50 -5.23
C PRO A 35 0.22 5.55 -5.22
N TRP A 36 -0.42 5.65 -4.05
CA TRP A 36 -1.89 5.77 -3.93
C TRP A 36 -2.46 7.07 -4.47
N CYS A 37 -1.63 8.07 -4.76
CA CYS A 37 -2.05 9.25 -5.53
C CYS A 37 -2.72 8.87 -6.86
N LEU A 38 -2.24 7.83 -7.56
CA LEU A 38 -2.80 7.42 -8.85
C LEU A 38 -4.22 6.81 -8.72
N PRO A 39 -4.47 5.78 -7.89
CA PRO A 39 -5.83 5.32 -7.58
C PRO A 39 -6.76 6.43 -7.11
N ALA A 40 -6.26 7.38 -6.31
CA ALA A 40 -7.06 8.50 -5.84
C ALA A 40 -7.53 9.40 -6.99
N VAL A 41 -6.65 9.73 -7.93
CA VAL A 41 -7.01 10.48 -9.14
C VAL A 41 -8.07 9.73 -9.95
N VAL A 42 -7.92 8.41 -10.13
CA VAL A 42 -8.92 7.58 -10.84
C VAL A 42 -10.27 7.61 -10.12
N LEU A 43 -10.28 7.50 -8.78
CA LEU A 43 -11.49 7.58 -7.96
C LEU A 43 -12.14 8.97 -8.04
N LEU A 44 -11.35 10.04 -8.06
CA LEU A 44 -11.83 11.40 -8.24
C LEU A 44 -12.47 11.58 -9.63
N MET A 45 -11.81 11.12 -10.69
CA MET A 45 -12.36 11.15 -12.05
C MET A 45 -13.71 10.41 -12.13
N TRP A 46 -13.83 9.26 -11.46
CA TRP A 46 -15.08 8.52 -11.39
C TRP A 46 -16.16 9.27 -10.58
N ALA A 47 -15.80 9.82 -9.42
CA ALA A 47 -16.72 10.54 -8.56
C ALA A 47 -17.26 11.82 -9.21
N THR A 48 -16.42 12.56 -9.95
CA THR A 48 -16.80 13.79 -10.65
C THR A 48 -17.69 13.55 -11.86
N ARG A 49 -17.73 12.34 -12.42
CA ARG A 49 -18.71 11.98 -13.46
C ARG A 49 -20.13 11.82 -12.91
N ARG A 50 -20.28 11.72 -11.59
CA ARG A 50 -21.55 11.47 -10.89
C ARG A 50 -22.03 12.68 -10.07
N THR A 51 -21.59 13.89 -10.41
CA THR A 51 -21.99 15.14 -9.74
C THR A 51 -23.02 15.92 -10.53
N SER A 52 -23.94 16.59 -9.82
CA SER A 52 -24.87 17.57 -10.40
C SER A 52 -24.08 18.84 -10.57
N VAL A 53 -23.78 19.22 -11.81
CA VAL A 53 -22.88 20.34 -12.05
C VAL A 53 -23.61 21.66 -11.86
N ALA A 54 -23.15 22.46 -10.89
CA ALA A 54 -23.52 23.87 -10.71
C ALA A 54 -22.51 24.86 -11.34
N LEU A 55 -21.38 24.37 -11.88
CA LEU A 55 -20.33 25.20 -12.48
C LEU A 55 -20.57 25.41 -13.98
N LYS A 56 -20.33 26.64 -14.47
CA LYS A 56 -20.48 27.04 -15.89
C LYS A 56 -19.66 26.20 -16.89
N GLY A 57 -18.68 25.42 -16.44
CA GLY A 57 -17.76 24.62 -17.27
C GLY A 57 -18.03 23.10 -17.32
N GLY A 58 -19.17 22.62 -16.80
CA GLY A 58 -19.49 21.19 -16.83
C GLY A 58 -18.60 20.30 -15.95
N ASN A 59 -18.63 18.98 -16.17
CA ASN A 59 -17.87 18.00 -15.39
C ASN A 59 -16.33 18.19 -15.46
N ARG A 60 -15.81 18.79 -16.54
CA ARG A 60 -14.36 19.03 -16.71
C ARG A 60 -13.83 20.07 -15.74
N ALA A 61 -14.57 21.18 -15.57
CA ALA A 61 -14.20 22.20 -14.60
C ALA A 61 -14.23 21.65 -13.16
N VAL A 62 -15.26 20.85 -12.81
CA VAL A 62 -15.34 20.19 -11.50
C VAL A 62 -14.13 19.28 -11.28
N LEU A 63 -13.73 18.49 -12.28
CA LEU A 63 -12.56 17.61 -12.18
C LEU A 63 -11.27 18.40 -11.94
N LEU A 64 -10.99 19.43 -12.73
CA LEU A 64 -9.77 20.23 -12.59
C LEU A 64 -9.68 20.89 -11.20
N VAL A 65 -10.79 21.46 -10.70
CA VAL A 65 -10.83 22.06 -9.37
C VAL A 65 -10.71 20.98 -8.28
N SER A 66 -11.24 19.78 -8.49
CA SER A 66 -11.09 18.65 -7.56
C SER A 66 -9.64 18.16 -7.50
N LEU A 67 -8.96 18.05 -8.64
CA LEU A 67 -7.53 17.69 -8.71
C LEU A 67 -6.66 18.76 -8.04
N LEU A 68 -7.00 20.04 -8.24
CA LEU A 68 -6.33 21.14 -7.56
C LEU A 68 -6.56 21.08 -6.04
N ALA A 69 -7.79 20.87 -5.60
CA ALA A 69 -8.11 20.71 -4.18
C ALA A 69 -7.36 19.53 -3.55
N PHE A 70 -7.28 18.40 -4.24
CA PHE A 70 -6.46 17.25 -3.85
C PHE A 70 -4.98 17.63 -3.73
N LEU A 71 -4.42 18.27 -4.75
CA LEU A 71 -3.01 18.68 -4.77
C LEU A 71 -2.70 19.66 -3.63
N ILE A 72 -3.57 20.64 -3.38
CA ILE A 72 -3.42 21.58 -2.28
C ILE A 72 -3.40 20.84 -0.94
N GLY A 73 -4.34 19.93 -0.71
CA GLY A 73 -4.37 19.12 0.52
C GLY A 73 -3.11 18.27 0.71
N PHE A 74 -2.64 17.66 -0.38
CA PHE A 74 -1.41 16.84 -0.37
C PHE A 74 -0.17 17.69 -0.08
N VAL A 75 0.02 18.80 -0.80
CA VAL A 75 1.18 19.69 -0.67
C VAL A 75 1.18 20.38 0.71
N ALA A 76 0.03 20.81 1.22
CA ALA A 76 -0.08 21.42 2.53
C ALA A 76 0.48 20.51 3.64
N VAL A 77 0.21 19.20 3.55
CA VAL A 77 0.67 18.22 4.55
C VAL A 77 2.12 17.77 4.29
N MET A 78 2.53 17.57 3.03
CA MET A 78 3.89 17.12 2.70
C MET A 78 4.94 18.23 2.86
N SER A 79 4.58 19.49 2.58
CA SER A 79 5.53 20.59 2.48
C SER A 79 6.38 20.83 3.73
N PRO A 80 5.90 20.75 4.98
CA PRO A 80 6.75 20.94 6.16
C PRO A 80 7.91 19.93 6.20
N TRP A 81 7.62 18.67 5.86
CA TRP A 81 8.62 17.61 5.83
C TRP A 81 9.62 17.81 4.68
N VAL A 82 9.14 18.15 3.49
CA VAL A 82 9.99 18.41 2.31
C VAL A 82 10.92 19.61 2.54
N ILE A 83 10.39 20.69 3.14
CA ILE A 83 11.16 21.89 3.48
C ILE A 83 12.22 21.55 4.53
N ARG A 84 11.85 20.82 5.60
CA ARG A 84 12.80 20.36 6.61
C ARG A 84 13.91 19.52 5.98
N ASN A 85 13.56 18.59 5.09
CA ASN A 85 14.56 17.75 4.42
C ASN A 85 15.52 18.59 3.56
N ARG A 86 15.01 19.60 2.86
CA ARG A 86 15.86 20.54 2.10
C ARG A 86 16.81 21.34 3.00
N GLN A 87 16.34 21.80 4.15
CA GLN A 87 17.15 22.56 5.10
C GLN A 87 18.25 21.70 5.74
N VAL A 88 17.94 20.45 6.09
CA VAL A 88 18.88 19.55 6.77
C VAL A 88 19.87 18.90 5.80
N SER A 89 19.38 18.39 4.66
CA SER A 89 20.22 17.66 3.71
C SER A 89 20.78 18.51 2.58
N GLY A 90 20.26 19.72 2.36
CA GLY A 90 20.56 20.51 1.15
C GLY A 90 19.82 20.04 -0.11
N HIS A 91 19.04 18.95 -0.05
CA HIS A 91 18.39 18.32 -1.20
C HIS A 91 16.86 18.24 -1.06
N TRP A 92 16.15 18.29 -2.19
CA TRP A 92 14.69 18.13 -2.21
C TRP A 92 14.33 16.65 -2.09
N VAL A 93 14.05 16.19 -0.86
CA VAL A 93 13.71 14.80 -0.57
C VAL A 93 12.25 14.72 -0.11
N LEU A 94 11.44 13.99 -0.88
CA LEU A 94 10.00 13.88 -0.61
C LEU A 94 9.69 13.04 0.64
N THR A 95 10.47 11.99 0.85
CA THR A 95 10.25 11.00 1.93
C THR A 95 11.51 10.89 2.79
N SER A 96 12.39 9.92 2.56
CA SER A 96 13.59 9.71 3.39
C SER A 96 14.83 9.38 2.57
N LEU A 97 15.99 9.63 3.16
CA LEU A 97 17.30 9.22 2.67
C LEU A 97 17.70 7.82 3.16
N TRP A 98 16.70 6.95 3.35
CA TRP A 98 16.89 5.56 3.74
C TRP A 98 16.37 4.57 2.70
N SER A 99 15.89 5.07 1.56
CA SER A 99 15.42 4.24 0.46
C SER A 99 16.56 3.47 -0.21
N GLY A 100 17.76 4.06 -0.31
CA GLY A 100 18.95 3.41 -0.85
C GLY A 100 19.44 2.23 -0.01
N PRO A 101 19.77 2.43 1.28
CA PRO A 101 20.11 1.32 2.17
C PRO A 101 19.04 0.24 2.21
N SER A 102 17.77 0.62 2.28
CA SER A 102 16.65 -0.36 2.27
C SER A 102 16.56 -1.14 0.96
N LEU A 103 16.93 -0.52 -0.18
CA LEU A 103 16.98 -1.20 -1.47
C LEU A 103 18.15 -2.17 -1.51
N TYR A 104 19.33 -1.74 -1.06
CA TYR A 104 20.54 -2.55 -1.01
C TYR A 104 20.39 -3.76 -0.09
N ASP A 105 19.77 -3.61 1.08
CA ASP A 105 19.41 -4.71 2.01
C ASP A 105 18.68 -5.86 1.26
N GLY A 106 17.77 -5.50 0.35
CA GLY A 106 17.02 -6.49 -0.43
C GLY A 106 17.64 -6.92 -1.76
N LEU A 107 18.71 -6.27 -2.23
CA LEU A 107 19.29 -6.42 -3.57
C LEU A 107 20.82 -6.23 -3.54
N ASN A 108 21.51 -7.19 -2.94
CA ASN A 108 22.97 -7.28 -2.97
C ASN A 108 23.40 -8.76 -3.08
N ALA A 109 24.71 -9.00 -3.17
CA ALA A 109 25.26 -10.35 -3.35
C ALA A 109 25.00 -11.30 -2.16
N GLN A 110 24.93 -10.78 -0.94
CA GLN A 110 24.65 -11.53 0.28
C GLN A 110 23.15 -11.61 0.60
N ALA A 111 22.29 -10.90 -0.13
CA ALA A 111 20.86 -10.85 0.15
C ALA A 111 20.23 -12.25 0.08
N THR A 112 19.47 -12.58 1.12
CA THR A 112 18.69 -13.83 1.24
C THR A 112 17.19 -13.61 1.11
N GLY A 113 16.77 -12.35 1.02
CA GLY A 113 15.36 -11.92 1.14
C GLY A 113 14.91 -11.65 2.57
N ALA A 114 15.73 -11.96 3.58
CA ALA A 114 15.61 -11.39 4.92
C ALA A 114 16.25 -9.99 4.97
N SER A 115 15.94 -9.23 6.03
CA SER A 115 16.60 -7.95 6.30
C SER A 115 17.88 -8.24 7.07
N ASP A 116 18.99 -7.72 6.59
CA ASP A 116 20.27 -7.73 7.27
C ASP A 116 20.99 -6.40 7.00
N MET A 117 20.94 -5.50 7.99
CA MET A 117 21.52 -4.16 7.87
C MET A 117 22.92 -4.04 8.48
N THR A 118 23.60 -5.15 8.81
CA THR A 118 24.97 -5.13 9.33
C THR A 118 25.96 -4.42 8.40
N PHE A 119 25.71 -4.44 7.09
CA PHE A 119 26.51 -3.72 6.10
C PHE A 119 26.63 -2.21 6.39
N ILE A 120 25.66 -1.61 7.10
CA ILE A 120 25.73 -0.20 7.50
C ILE A 120 26.93 0.05 8.42
N ASP A 121 27.12 -0.84 9.40
CA ASP A 121 28.16 -0.75 10.41
C ASP A 121 29.51 -1.28 9.87
N GLU A 122 29.47 -2.23 8.95
CA GLU A 122 30.67 -2.80 8.31
C GLU A 122 31.26 -1.86 7.27
N GLU A 123 30.44 -1.31 6.38
CA GLU A 123 30.89 -0.44 5.28
C GLU A 123 31.05 1.03 5.72
N LYS A 124 30.42 1.44 6.83
CA LYS A 124 30.51 2.77 7.46
C LYS A 124 30.32 3.94 6.51
N ARG A 125 29.49 3.77 5.47
CA ARG A 125 29.27 4.80 4.43
C ARG A 125 28.71 6.10 4.99
N PHE A 126 27.88 6.03 6.02
CA PHE A 126 27.33 7.21 6.69
C PHE A 126 28.35 7.98 7.56
N GLU A 127 29.51 7.39 7.89
CA GLU A 127 30.61 8.10 8.54
C GLU A 127 31.52 8.82 7.52
N GLN A 128 31.53 8.34 6.28
CA GLN A 128 32.42 8.82 5.21
C GLN A 128 31.75 9.83 4.27
N LEU A 129 30.43 9.73 4.12
CA LEU A 129 29.63 10.48 3.15
C LEU A 129 28.50 11.22 3.85
N SER A 130 27.98 12.27 3.23
CA SER A 130 26.72 12.85 3.67
C SER A 130 25.58 11.81 3.57
N GLU A 131 24.51 11.99 4.36
CA GLU A 131 23.33 11.09 4.34
C GLU A 131 22.76 10.94 2.92
N PHE A 132 22.77 12.03 2.14
CA PHE A 132 22.31 12.04 0.76
C PHE A 132 23.21 11.19 -0.15
N GLU A 133 24.53 11.35 -0.02
CA GLU A 133 25.51 10.62 -0.82
C GLU A 133 25.55 9.13 -0.47
N ALA A 134 25.48 8.79 0.82
CA ALA A 134 25.37 7.40 1.27
C ALA A 134 24.09 6.75 0.73
N ASN A 135 22.94 7.43 0.80
CA ASN A 135 21.71 6.93 0.21
C ASN A 135 21.83 6.69 -1.30
N ARG A 136 22.41 7.64 -2.03
CA ARG A 136 22.63 7.52 -3.47
C ARG A 136 23.58 6.35 -3.78
N TRP A 137 24.67 6.23 -3.06
CA TRP A 137 25.65 5.16 -3.22
C TRP A 137 25.01 3.78 -3.05
N TYR A 138 24.30 3.53 -1.95
CA TYR A 138 23.60 2.24 -1.75
C TYR A 138 22.54 1.96 -2.84
N SER A 139 21.85 3.00 -3.30
CA SER A 139 20.89 2.87 -4.41
C SER A 139 21.58 2.42 -5.70
N GLU A 140 22.71 3.04 -6.03
CA GLU A 140 23.51 2.72 -7.22
C GLU A 140 24.06 1.30 -7.16
N GLN A 141 24.57 0.87 -6.01
CA GLN A 141 25.07 -0.50 -5.82
C GLN A 141 23.97 -1.54 -5.98
N ALA A 142 22.78 -1.30 -5.41
CA ALA A 142 21.65 -2.21 -5.53
C ALA A 142 21.15 -2.33 -6.99
N VAL A 143 21.09 -1.20 -7.70
CA VAL A 143 20.71 -1.17 -9.12
C VAL A 143 21.78 -1.85 -9.99
N ALA A 144 23.07 -1.62 -9.71
CA ALA A 144 24.17 -2.28 -10.41
C ALA A 144 24.09 -3.80 -10.22
N PHE A 145 23.89 -4.27 -8.99
CA PHE A 145 23.69 -5.69 -8.69
C PHE A 145 22.52 -6.26 -9.50
N ALA A 146 21.37 -5.56 -9.52
CA ALA A 146 20.20 -6.04 -10.23
C ALA A 146 20.39 -6.13 -11.76
N ARG A 147 21.12 -5.17 -12.34
CA ARG A 147 21.47 -5.17 -13.76
C ARG A 147 22.45 -6.29 -14.13
N GLN A 148 23.43 -6.54 -13.27
CA GLN A 148 24.44 -7.58 -13.48
C GLN A 148 23.87 -8.99 -13.21
N ASN A 149 22.87 -9.11 -12.34
CA ASN A 149 22.31 -10.38 -11.89
C ASN A 149 20.77 -10.40 -11.98
N PRO A 150 20.18 -10.30 -13.19
CA PRO A 150 18.72 -10.24 -13.34
C PRO A 150 18.00 -11.50 -12.85
N GLY A 151 18.59 -12.68 -13.09
CA GLY A 151 18.03 -13.96 -12.63
C GLY A 151 17.97 -14.04 -11.10
N ARG A 152 19.08 -13.71 -10.43
CA ARG A 152 19.14 -13.66 -8.96
C ARG A 152 18.19 -12.62 -8.39
N SER A 153 18.04 -11.48 -9.06
CA SER A 153 17.12 -10.42 -8.63
C SER A 153 15.65 -10.85 -8.71
N LEU A 154 15.27 -11.59 -9.76
CA LEU A 154 13.94 -12.18 -9.86
C LEU A 154 13.72 -13.26 -8.79
N GLU A 155 14.71 -14.10 -8.55
CA GLU A 155 14.67 -15.10 -7.47
C GLU A 155 14.44 -14.44 -6.11
N LEU A 156 15.23 -13.41 -5.78
CA LEU A 156 15.07 -12.64 -4.55
C LEU A 156 13.68 -11.98 -4.45
N ALA A 157 13.16 -11.44 -5.55
CA ALA A 157 11.82 -10.89 -5.59
C ALA A 157 10.76 -11.93 -5.21
N MET A 158 10.87 -13.16 -5.74
CA MET A 158 9.96 -14.27 -5.42
C MET A 158 10.12 -14.76 -3.98
N ILE A 159 11.35 -14.85 -3.46
CA ILE A 159 11.61 -15.20 -2.05
C ILE A 159 10.95 -14.16 -1.14
N LYS A 160 11.13 -12.86 -1.41
CA LYS A 160 10.56 -11.78 -0.61
C LYS A 160 9.04 -11.73 -0.72
N ALA A 161 8.47 -12.04 -1.89
CA ALA A 161 7.03 -12.22 -2.07
C ALA A 161 6.48 -13.36 -1.19
N ALA A 162 7.14 -14.52 -1.18
CA ALA A 162 6.76 -15.65 -0.33
C ALA A 162 6.84 -15.28 1.16
N ARG A 163 7.89 -14.58 1.58
CA ARG A 163 8.04 -14.08 2.96
C ARG A 163 6.94 -13.08 3.34
N PHE A 164 6.55 -12.20 2.43
CA PHE A 164 5.47 -11.24 2.65
C PHE A 164 4.10 -11.94 2.78
N LEU A 165 3.86 -12.97 1.97
CA LEU A 165 2.60 -13.73 1.96
C LEU A 165 2.55 -14.86 3.01
N SER A 166 3.65 -15.13 3.70
CA SER A 166 3.74 -16.19 4.71
C SER A 166 2.65 -16.07 5.78
N LEU A 167 2.09 -17.21 6.17
CA LEU A 167 1.09 -17.29 7.25
C LEU A 167 1.74 -17.37 8.63
N THR A 168 3.03 -17.63 8.69
CA THR A 168 3.81 -17.77 9.94
C THR A 168 4.99 -16.79 9.95
N PRO A 169 5.53 -16.42 11.12
CA PRO A 169 6.73 -15.59 11.20
C PRO A 169 7.91 -16.22 10.43
N ASN A 170 8.69 -15.36 9.76
CA ASN A 170 9.88 -15.78 8.98
C ASN A 170 11.21 -15.51 9.70
N ALA A 171 11.16 -15.04 10.94
CA ALA A 171 12.34 -14.73 11.73
C ALA A 171 12.50 -15.81 12.80
N ASP A 172 13.71 -16.36 12.90
CA ASP A 172 14.01 -17.51 13.77
C ASP A 172 13.71 -17.22 15.24
N SER A 173 13.84 -15.96 15.67
CA SER A 173 13.52 -15.52 17.03
C SER A 173 12.03 -15.64 17.40
N PHE A 174 11.13 -15.77 16.42
CA PHE A 174 9.67 -15.81 16.61
C PHE A 174 9.02 -17.11 16.11
N SER A 175 9.79 -18.06 15.57
CA SER A 175 9.29 -19.28 14.94
C SER A 175 9.15 -20.45 15.90
N ASN A 176 8.52 -20.24 17.07
CA ASN A 176 8.15 -21.37 17.93
C ASN A 176 6.88 -22.07 17.42
N GLN A 177 6.72 -23.35 17.72
CA GLN A 177 5.60 -24.16 17.20
C GLN A 177 4.23 -23.61 17.61
N PHE A 178 4.12 -23.06 18.81
CA PHE A 178 2.87 -22.49 19.33
C PHE A 178 2.45 -21.23 18.57
N VAL A 179 3.38 -20.29 18.34
CA VAL A 179 3.17 -19.06 17.58
C VAL A 179 2.83 -19.40 16.14
N ASN A 180 3.54 -20.35 15.52
CA ASN A 180 3.23 -20.81 14.17
C ASN A 180 1.82 -21.38 14.07
N LEU A 181 1.40 -22.22 15.03
CA LEU A 181 0.06 -22.78 15.07
C LEU A 181 -1.00 -21.69 15.28
N ALA A 182 -0.78 -20.77 16.22
CA ALA A 182 -1.70 -19.65 16.49
C ALA A 182 -1.87 -18.75 15.25
N CYS A 183 -0.76 -18.41 14.58
CA CYS A 183 -0.79 -17.64 13.35
C CYS A 183 -1.53 -18.39 12.23
N LEU A 184 -1.31 -19.70 12.07
CA LEU A 184 -2.00 -20.50 11.06
C LEU A 184 -3.51 -20.57 11.31
N VAL A 185 -3.93 -20.85 12.55
CA VAL A 185 -5.33 -20.92 12.96
C VAL A 185 -6.06 -19.60 12.72
N PHE A 186 -5.36 -18.46 12.86
CA PHE A 186 -5.94 -17.16 12.58
C PHE A 186 -5.92 -16.80 11.08
N TYR A 187 -4.74 -16.84 10.46
CA TYR A 187 -4.56 -16.31 9.11
C TYR A 187 -5.18 -17.19 8.03
N LEU A 188 -5.23 -18.51 8.21
CA LEU A 188 -5.83 -19.39 7.22
C LEU A 188 -7.32 -19.10 6.99
N PRO A 189 -8.21 -19.09 8.01
CA PRO A 189 -9.61 -18.72 7.81
C PRO A 189 -9.77 -17.25 7.43
N PHE A 190 -8.93 -16.35 7.96
CA PHE A 190 -8.96 -14.93 7.59
C PHE A 190 -8.76 -14.73 6.08
N PHE A 191 -7.68 -15.29 5.50
CA PHE A 191 -7.41 -15.17 4.08
C PHE A 191 -8.44 -15.91 3.23
N ALA A 192 -8.91 -17.08 3.66
CA ALA A 192 -9.99 -17.79 2.98
C ALA A 192 -11.25 -16.91 2.87
N MET A 193 -11.64 -16.24 3.96
CA MET A 193 -12.77 -15.32 3.96
C MET A 193 -12.51 -14.05 3.15
N ALA A 194 -11.28 -13.52 3.16
CA ALA A 194 -10.91 -12.36 2.34
C ALA A 194 -10.99 -12.67 0.84
N VAL A 195 -10.49 -13.84 0.41
CA VAL A 195 -10.59 -14.33 -0.98
C VAL A 195 -12.06 -14.55 -1.35
N TRP A 196 -12.86 -15.14 -0.46
CA TRP A 196 -14.28 -15.31 -0.72
C TRP A 196 -15.02 -13.97 -0.81
N GLY A 197 -14.73 -13.01 0.07
CA GLY A 197 -15.27 -11.66 -0.01
C GLY A 197 -14.89 -10.93 -1.28
N LEU A 198 -13.65 -11.11 -1.74
CA LEU A 198 -13.19 -10.61 -3.04
C LEU A 198 -14.00 -11.21 -4.19
N TRP A 199 -14.22 -12.52 -4.19
CA TRP A 199 -15.06 -13.20 -5.17
C TRP A 199 -16.51 -12.68 -5.18
N VAL A 200 -17.10 -12.48 -3.99
CA VAL A 200 -18.46 -11.94 -3.86
C VAL A 200 -18.57 -10.48 -4.36
N THR A 201 -17.49 -9.71 -4.23
CA THR A 201 -17.43 -8.30 -4.64
C THR A 201 -16.82 -8.08 -6.03
N ARG A 202 -16.53 -9.17 -6.78
CA ARG A 202 -15.84 -9.14 -8.08
C ARG A 202 -16.49 -8.24 -9.15
N GLY A 203 -17.77 -7.93 -9.00
CA GLY A 203 -18.50 -7.01 -9.89
C GLY A 203 -18.26 -5.52 -9.62
N ASN A 204 -17.55 -5.15 -8.55
CA ASN A 204 -17.31 -3.75 -8.19
C ASN A 204 -15.80 -3.42 -8.18
N PHE A 205 -15.31 -3.00 -9.34
CA PHE A 205 -13.90 -2.65 -9.55
C PHE A 205 -13.34 -1.68 -8.48
N PHE A 206 -14.08 -0.62 -8.12
CA PHE A 206 -13.58 0.38 -7.18
C PHE A 206 -13.46 -0.17 -5.76
N LEU A 207 -14.38 -1.04 -5.32
CA LEU A 207 -14.23 -1.73 -4.05
C LEU A 207 -13.02 -2.65 -4.04
N ILE A 208 -12.80 -3.41 -5.12
CA ILE A 208 -11.63 -4.27 -5.26
C ILE A 208 -10.35 -3.45 -5.25
N LEU A 209 -10.32 -2.34 -6.00
CA LEU A 209 -9.17 -1.44 -6.05
C LEU A 209 -8.82 -0.91 -4.66
N ILE A 210 -9.79 -0.45 -3.89
CA ILE A 210 -9.56 0.11 -2.55
C ILE A 210 -9.19 -0.98 -1.52
N LEU A 211 -9.82 -2.15 -1.59
CA LEU A 211 -9.69 -3.17 -0.54
C LEU A 211 -8.59 -4.21 -0.81
N ALA A 212 -8.39 -4.62 -2.06
CA ALA A 212 -7.37 -5.59 -2.45
C ALA A 212 -6.16 -4.93 -3.13
N GLY A 213 -6.32 -3.74 -3.72
CA GLY A 213 -5.21 -2.98 -4.30
C GLY A 213 -4.04 -2.73 -3.34
N PRO A 214 -4.24 -2.42 -2.05
CA PRO A 214 -3.13 -2.25 -1.10
C PRO A 214 -2.28 -3.50 -0.96
N LEU A 215 -2.89 -4.69 -0.95
CA LEU A 215 -2.16 -5.96 -0.89
C LEU A 215 -1.24 -6.11 -2.11
N VAL A 216 -1.77 -5.90 -3.32
CA VAL A 216 -1.00 -6.03 -4.56
C VAL A 216 0.13 -4.99 -4.61
N GLN A 217 -0.18 -3.73 -4.28
CA GLN A 217 0.81 -2.66 -4.30
C GLN A 217 1.93 -2.88 -3.29
N PHE A 218 1.61 -3.25 -2.03
CA PHE A 218 2.64 -3.55 -1.05
C PHE A 218 3.42 -4.80 -1.44
N LEU A 219 2.78 -5.85 -1.97
CA LEU A 219 3.48 -7.03 -2.47
C LEU A 219 4.54 -6.64 -3.51
N LEU A 220 4.17 -5.85 -4.52
CA LEU A 220 5.09 -5.39 -5.56
C LEU A 220 6.25 -4.55 -4.98
N VAL A 221 5.96 -3.67 -4.01
CA VAL A 221 7.01 -2.92 -3.31
C VAL A 221 7.97 -3.85 -2.57
N HIS A 222 7.46 -4.87 -1.88
CA HIS A 222 8.28 -5.82 -1.10
C HIS A 222 8.84 -6.97 -1.95
N MET A 223 8.62 -6.96 -3.27
CA MET A 223 9.43 -7.71 -4.24
C MET A 223 10.74 -6.96 -4.55
N VAL A 224 10.72 -5.62 -4.47
CA VAL A 224 11.90 -4.77 -4.69
C VAL A 224 12.68 -4.59 -3.39
N PHE A 225 12.02 -4.13 -2.33
CA PHE A 225 12.57 -3.97 -0.98
C PHE A 225 12.42 -5.27 -0.17
N VAL A 226 13.01 -5.34 1.02
CA VAL A 226 12.87 -6.50 1.91
C VAL A 226 11.41 -6.77 2.29
N GLY A 227 11.01 -8.05 2.30
CA GLY A 227 9.67 -8.52 2.62
C GLY A 227 9.61 -9.43 3.84
N SER A 228 8.56 -9.28 4.64
CA SER A 228 8.22 -10.13 5.80
C SER A 228 6.79 -9.83 6.28
N ILE A 229 6.26 -10.70 7.15
CA ILE A 229 4.89 -10.60 7.67
C ILE A 229 4.59 -9.24 8.35
N ARG A 230 5.59 -8.61 8.99
CA ARG A 230 5.44 -7.31 9.68
C ARG A 230 5.00 -6.20 8.73
N TYR A 231 5.38 -6.32 7.46
CA TYR A 231 5.07 -5.31 6.48
C TYR A 231 3.64 -5.42 5.93
N ARG A 232 2.94 -6.52 6.21
CA ARG A 232 1.55 -6.77 5.80
C ARG A 232 0.52 -6.03 6.67
N LEU A 233 0.87 -5.64 7.89
CA LEU A 233 -0.06 -5.00 8.84
C LEU A 233 -0.95 -3.88 8.24
N PRO A 234 -0.43 -2.92 7.44
CA PRO A 234 -1.29 -1.87 6.85
C PRO A 234 -2.30 -2.41 5.84
N VAL A 235 -2.00 -3.54 5.18
CA VAL A 235 -2.89 -4.15 4.19
C VAL A 235 -3.88 -5.11 4.81
N GLU A 236 -3.64 -5.62 6.02
CA GLU A 236 -4.58 -6.50 6.72
C GLU A 236 -5.89 -5.77 7.07
N PHE A 237 -5.83 -4.46 7.36
CA PHE A 237 -7.03 -3.68 7.65
C PHE A 237 -8.05 -3.66 6.49
N PRO A 238 -7.71 -3.22 5.26
CA PRO A 238 -8.65 -3.29 4.15
C PRO A 238 -9.05 -4.73 3.78
N LEU A 239 -8.14 -5.71 3.93
CA LEU A 239 -8.48 -7.13 3.73
C LEU A 239 -9.50 -7.66 4.76
N SER A 240 -9.49 -7.14 5.99
CA SER A 240 -10.49 -7.51 7.00
C SER A 240 -11.91 -7.13 6.59
N ILE A 241 -12.07 -6.03 5.84
CA ILE A 241 -13.37 -5.63 5.28
C ILE A 241 -13.82 -6.64 4.22
N LEU A 242 -12.91 -7.13 3.38
CA LEU A 242 -13.21 -8.22 2.44
C LEU A 242 -13.55 -9.50 3.20
N ALA A 243 -12.79 -9.87 4.23
CA ALA A 243 -13.06 -11.04 5.05
C ALA A 243 -14.45 -10.98 5.67
N ALA A 244 -14.82 -9.84 6.27
CA ALA A 244 -16.16 -9.61 6.81
C ALA A 244 -17.23 -9.75 5.73
N ARG A 245 -16.99 -9.24 4.51
CA ARG A 245 -17.92 -9.39 3.38
C ARG A 245 -18.10 -10.85 2.96
N GLY A 246 -17.03 -11.65 3.01
CA GLY A 246 -17.06 -13.09 2.77
C GLY A 246 -17.90 -13.82 3.81
N VAL A 247 -17.67 -13.55 5.10
CA VAL A 247 -18.47 -14.10 6.20
C VAL A 247 -19.95 -13.76 6.05
N LEU A 248 -20.28 -12.48 5.79
CA LEU A 248 -21.66 -12.04 5.59
C LEU A 248 -22.34 -12.75 4.41
N ALA A 249 -21.62 -13.02 3.33
CA ALA A 249 -22.17 -13.73 2.18
C ALA A 249 -22.54 -15.18 2.51
N ILE A 250 -21.75 -15.85 3.36
CA ILE A 250 -22.06 -17.21 3.83
C ILE A 250 -23.29 -17.18 4.75
N LEU A 251 -23.29 -16.29 5.74
CA LEU A 251 -24.41 -16.16 6.70
C LEU A 251 -25.73 -15.84 6.02
N GLN A 252 -25.72 -15.01 4.97
CA GLN A 252 -26.90 -14.67 4.19
C GLN A 252 -27.46 -15.89 3.44
N ARG A 253 -26.60 -16.73 2.85
CA ARG A 253 -27.04 -17.97 2.17
C ARG A 253 -27.69 -18.94 3.14
N VAL A 254 -27.03 -19.21 4.27
CA VAL A 254 -27.56 -20.10 5.33
C VAL A 254 -28.92 -19.62 5.85
N ARG A 255 -29.11 -18.30 5.97
CA ARG A 255 -30.40 -17.74 6.41
C ARG A 255 -31.51 -17.93 5.38
N VAL A 256 -31.21 -17.76 4.09
CA VAL A 256 -32.18 -17.97 3.00
C VAL A 256 -32.58 -19.44 2.92
N ASP A 257 -31.62 -20.36 2.99
CA ASP A 257 -31.87 -21.80 2.93
C ASP A 257 -32.71 -22.30 4.12
N ARG A 258 -32.52 -21.72 5.32
CA ARG A 258 -33.38 -22.02 6.48
C ARG A 258 -34.81 -21.54 6.29
N GLN A 259 -35.00 -20.37 5.68
CA GLN A 259 -36.34 -19.83 5.45
C GLN A 259 -37.12 -20.62 4.40
N SER A 260 -36.45 -21.12 3.36
CA SER A 260 -37.09 -21.99 2.35
C SER A 260 -37.51 -23.34 2.93
N LEU A 261 -36.70 -23.95 3.81
CA LEU A 261 -37.04 -25.21 4.49
C LEU A 261 -38.21 -25.10 5.49
N THR A 262 -38.43 -23.92 6.08
CA THR A 262 -39.57 -23.69 6.99
C THR A 262 -40.88 -23.37 6.28
N MET A 263 -40.85 -23.07 4.98
CA MET A 263 -42.03 -22.74 4.17
C MET A 263 -42.50 -23.89 3.28
N SER A 264 -41.73 -24.98 3.19
CA SER A 264 -42.12 -26.26 2.57
C SER A 264 -42.70 -27.21 3.60
#